data_AF-A0AAP0WTY8-F1
#
_entry.id   AF-A0AAP0WTY8-F1
#
_cell.length_a   1.000
_cell.length_b   1.000
_cell.length_c   1.000
_cell.angle_alpha   90.00
_cell.angle_beta   90.00
_cell.angle_gamma   90.00
#
_symmetry.space_group_name_H-M   'P 1'
#
loop_
_entity.id
_entity.type
_entity.pdbx_description
1 polymer ?
#
loop_
_entity_poly.entity_id
_entity_poly.type
_entity_poly.pdbx_seq_one_letter_code
_entity_poly.pdbx_strand_id
1 'polypeptide(L)'
;MRLLTGATPNISFVFVPLSIVAFGSRILVEGYDKEQSVSWVHAWTVADGIITQVREYFNTSVTVTRFGNASVPSRSLSHLSVWRSKLDESVGKSVPGLVLAI
;
A
#
# COMPACT_ATOMS: atom_id res chain seq x y z
N MET A 1 -9.83 -14.16 6.59
CA MET A 1 -8.65 -14.05 7.48
C MET A 1 -9.02 -13.20 8.68
N ARG A 2 -8.34 -13.35 9.83
CA ARG A 2 -8.55 -12.49 11.00
C ARG A 2 -7.83 -11.16 10.76
N LEU A 3 -8.50 -10.02 10.93
CA LEU A 3 -7.83 -8.71 10.85
C LEU A 3 -6.71 -8.63 11.90
N LEU A 4 -5.57 -8.04 11.54
CA LEU A 4 -4.44 -7.79 12.44
C LEU A 4 -4.69 -6.59 13.39
N THR A 5 -5.95 -6.18 13.56
CA THR A 5 -6.33 -5.01 14.37
C THR A 5 -6.48 -5.30 15.87
N GLY A 6 -6.23 -6.54 16.31
CA GLY A 6 -6.35 -6.94 17.71
C GLY A 6 -7.79 -7.06 18.23
N ALA A 7 -8.78 -6.56 17.50
CA ALA A 7 -10.20 -6.73 17.81
C ALA A 7 -10.72 -8.06 17.21
N THR A 8 -11.65 -8.71 17.91
CA THR A 8 -12.37 -9.89 17.41
C THR A 8 -13.83 -9.56 17.11
N PRO A 9 -14.14 -8.73 16.11
CA PRO A 9 -15.48 -8.76 15.57
C PRO A 9 -15.59 -9.97 14.63
N ASN A 10 -16.78 -10.57 14.56
CA ASN A 10 -17.10 -11.78 13.77
C ASN A 10 -17.18 -11.46 12.26
N ILE A 11 -16.20 -10.71 11.74
CA ILE A 11 -16.21 -10.16 10.39
C ILE A 11 -15.20 -10.93 9.54
N SER A 12 -15.68 -11.54 8.47
CA SER A 12 -14.85 -12.26 7.52
C SER A 12 -14.17 -11.28 6.57
N PHE A 13 -12.85 -11.10 6.69
CA PHE A 13 -12.08 -10.45 5.64
C PHE A 13 -11.80 -11.43 4.50
N VAL A 14 -12.30 -11.09 3.31
CA VAL A 14 -12.01 -11.80 2.06
C VAL A 14 -10.95 -11.01 1.30
N PHE A 15 -9.78 -11.63 1.11
CA PHE A 15 -8.68 -10.99 0.40
C PHE A 15 -8.89 -11.11 -1.11
N VAL A 16 -9.45 -10.05 -1.71
CA VAL A 16 -9.60 -9.92 -3.17
C VAL A 16 -8.84 -8.67 -3.62
N PRO A 17 -7.60 -8.82 -4.11
CA PRO A 17 -6.81 -7.67 -4.54
C PRO A 17 -7.37 -7.05 -5.82
N LEU A 18 -7.40 -5.72 -5.87
CA LEU A 18 -7.75 -4.96 -7.07
C LEU A 18 -6.52 -4.68 -7.94
N SER A 19 -5.35 -4.49 -7.32
CA SER A 19 -4.11 -4.21 -8.02
C SER A 19 -2.91 -4.67 -7.20
N ILE A 20 -1.87 -5.13 -7.89
CA ILE A 20 -0.61 -5.61 -7.32
C ILE A 20 0.53 -4.96 -8.12
N VAL A 21 1.49 -4.37 -7.42
CA VAL A 21 2.68 -3.78 -8.03
C VAL A 21 3.93 -4.11 -7.20
N ALA A 22 5.06 -4.35 -7.88
CA ALA A 22 6.33 -4.66 -7.26
C ALA A 22 7.39 -3.59 -7.54
N PHE A 23 8.17 -3.27 -6.50
CA PHE A 23 9.33 -2.39 -6.52
C PHE A 23 10.50 -3.08 -5.81
N GLY A 24 11.30 -3.85 -6.57
CA GLY A 24 12.36 -4.67 -6.00
C GLY A 24 11.79 -5.70 -5.01
N SER A 25 12.24 -5.66 -3.75
CA SER A 25 11.74 -6.53 -2.67
C SER A 25 10.43 -6.06 -2.04
N ARG A 26 9.90 -4.89 -2.43
CA ARG A 26 8.64 -4.37 -1.89
C ARG A 26 7.48 -4.64 -2.84
N ILE A 27 6.40 -5.21 -2.33
CA ILE A 27 5.17 -5.46 -3.09
C ILE A 27 4.04 -4.66 -2.43
N LEU A 28 3.30 -3.90 -3.23
CA LEU A 28 2.09 -3.23 -2.78
C LEU A 28 0.88 -3.92 -3.40
N VAL A 29 -0.10 -4.21 -2.55
CA VAL A 29 -1.38 -4.79 -2.94
C VAL A 29 -2.47 -3.91 -2.39
N GLU A 30 -3.39 -3.47 -3.23
CA GLU A 30 -4.56 -2.69 -2.80
C GLU A 30 -5.85 -3.45 -3.08
N GLY A 31 -6.86 -3.17 -2.26
CA GLY A 31 -8.21 -3.67 -2.47
C GLY A 31 -9.26 -2.89 -1.71
N TYR A 32 -10.51 -3.28 -1.94
CA TYR A 32 -11.68 -2.65 -1.35
C TYR A 32 -12.70 -3.71 -0.96
N ASP A 33 -13.07 -3.72 0.31
CA ASP A 33 -14.19 -4.51 0.82
C ASP A 33 -15.47 -3.68 0.68
N LYS A 34 -16.36 -4.13 -0.21
CA LYS A 34 -17.64 -3.45 -0.48
C LYS A 34 -18.63 -3.60 0.67
N GLU A 35 -18.64 -4.73 1.37
CA GLU A 35 -19.60 -5.01 2.44
C GLU A 35 -19.28 -4.14 3.66
N GLN A 36 -17.98 -3.97 3.94
CA GLN A 36 -17.49 -3.15 5.05
C GLN A 36 -17.25 -1.68 4.65
N SER A 37 -17.27 -1.37 3.35
CA SER A 37 -16.91 -0.06 2.80
C SER A 37 -15.50 0.40 3.24
N VAL A 38 -14.54 -0.53 3.25
CA VAL A 38 -13.17 -0.30 3.72
C VAL A 38 -12.18 -0.52 2.59
N SER A 39 -11.33 0.47 2.32
CA SER A 39 -10.17 0.30 1.44
C SER A 39 -8.94 -0.11 2.23
N TRP A 40 -8.05 -0.88 1.60
CA TRP A 40 -6.81 -1.35 2.21
C TRP A 40 -5.65 -1.35 1.21
N VAL A 41 -4.46 -1.05 1.72
CA VAL A 41 -3.18 -1.29 1.03
C VAL A 41 -2.29 -2.13 1.95
N HIS A 42 -1.80 -3.25 1.44
CA HIS A 42 -0.75 -4.03 2.09
C HIS A 42 0.58 -3.76 1.41
N ALA A 43 1.57 -3.32 2.18
CA ALA A 43 2.96 -3.24 1.76
C ALA A 43 3.73 -4.42 2.35
N TRP A 44 4.25 -5.27 1.49
CA TRP A 44 5.03 -6.45 1.84
C TRP A 44 6.51 -6.22 1.55
N THR A 45 7.36 -6.72 2.44
CA THR A 45 8.78 -6.95 2.14
C THR A 45 8.97 -8.43 1.88
N VAL A 46 9.57 -8.79 0.76
CA VAL A 46 9.83 -10.19 0.36
C VAL A 46 11.35 -10.43 0.29
N ALA A 47 11.80 -11.51 0.93
CA ALA A 47 13.16 -12.02 0.81
C ALA A 47 13.09 -13.55 0.65
N ASP A 48 13.87 -14.09 -0.29
CA ASP A 48 13.94 -15.52 -0.58
C ASP A 48 12.56 -16.18 -0.85
N GLY A 49 11.68 -15.44 -1.51
CA GLY A 49 10.32 -15.88 -1.82
C GLY A 49 9.35 -15.87 -0.63
N ILE A 50 9.78 -15.37 0.53
CA ILE A 50 8.99 -15.32 1.77
C ILE A 50 8.66 -13.86 2.11
N ILE A 51 7.40 -13.60 2.49
CA ILE A 51 7.01 -12.30 3.05
C ILE A 51 7.59 -12.20 4.47
N THR A 52 8.56 -11.31 4.65
CA THR A 52 9.25 -11.10 5.93
C THR A 52 8.66 -9.95 6.73
N GLN A 53 7.95 -9.03 6.09
CA GLN A 53 7.23 -7.94 6.75
C GLN A 53 5.90 -7.66 6.04
N VAL A 54 4.89 -7.34 6.83
CA VAL A 54 3.60 -6.84 6.34
C VAL A 54 3.29 -5.54 7.07
N ARG A 55 2.93 -4.51 6.32
CA ARG A 55 2.32 -3.30 6.85
C ARG A 55 0.99 -3.07 6.14
N GLU A 56 -0.03 -2.81 6.92
CA GLU A 56 -1.40 -2.65 6.47
C GLU A 56 -1.87 -1.21 6.71
N TYR A 57 -2.49 -0.63 5.69
CA TYR A 57 -3.02 0.73 5.70
C TYR A 57 -4.50 0.68 5.31
N PHE A 58 -5.39 0.96 6.26
CA PHE A 58 -6.82 1.05 6.02
C PHE A 58 -7.25 2.48 5.77
N ASN A 59 -8.20 2.67 4.85
CA ASN A 59 -8.81 3.98 4.53
C ASN A 59 -7.75 5.09 4.46
N THR A 60 -6.66 4.81 3.75
CA THR A 60 -5.47 5.67 3.63
C THR A 60 -4.97 5.56 2.19
N SER A 61 -4.79 6.70 1.52
CA SER A 61 -4.25 6.76 0.16
C SER A 61 -2.72 6.72 0.23
N VAL A 62 -2.10 5.73 -0.41
CA VAL A 62 -0.64 5.52 -0.38
C VAL A 62 -0.03 5.98 -1.70
N THR A 63 0.95 6.87 -1.64
CA THR A 63 1.79 7.26 -2.79
C THR A 63 3.21 6.72 -2.58
N VAL A 64 3.71 5.96 -3.55
CA VAL A 64 5.09 5.46 -3.52
C VAL A 64 5.99 6.43 -4.27
N THR A 65 7.04 6.88 -3.58
CA THR A 65 8.01 7.82 -4.12
C THR A 65 9.39 7.21 -4.07
N ARG A 66 10.08 7.22 -5.21
CA ARG A 66 11.48 6.79 -5.28
C ARG A 66 12.39 7.96 -4.92
N PHE A 67 13.24 7.77 -3.92
CA PHE A 67 14.27 8.75 -3.55
C PHE A 67 15.58 8.37 -4.26
N GLY A 68 16.17 9.33 -4.98
CA GLY A 68 17.43 9.09 -5.70
C GLY A 68 18.59 8.83 -4.73
N ASN A 69 19.55 8.00 -5.15
CA ASN A 69 20.78 7.80 -4.40
C ASN A 69 21.61 9.10 -4.47
N ALA A 70 22.06 9.61 -3.32
CA ALA A 70 22.81 10.88 -3.21
C ALA A 70 24.17 10.89 -3.96
N SER A 71 24.56 9.77 -4.58
CA SER A 71 25.84 9.59 -5.25
C SER A 71 25.87 10.06 -6.72
N VAL A 72 24.76 10.54 -7.28
CA VAL A 72 24.72 11.05 -8.66
C VAL A 72 24.36 12.54 -8.63
N PRO A 73 25.26 13.45 -9.04
CA PRO A 73 24.98 14.88 -9.08
C PRO A 73 24.18 15.21 -10.35
N SER A 74 22.99 14.64 -10.50
CA SER A 74 22.02 15.09 -11.49
C SER A 74 20.98 15.94 -10.78
N ARG A 75 20.96 17.24 -11.09
CA ARG A 75 20.14 18.29 -10.47
C ARG A 75 18.64 18.18 -10.79
N SER A 76 18.11 16.96 -10.96
CA SER A 76 16.72 16.71 -11.37
C SER A 76 16.11 15.40 -10.87
N LEU A 77 16.69 14.74 -9.85
CA LEU A 77 16.01 13.63 -9.14
C LEU A 77 15.10 14.18 -8.02
N SER A 78 14.20 15.10 -8.38
CA SER A 78 13.11 15.52 -7.52
C SER A 78 12.13 14.34 -7.36
N HIS A 79 12.09 13.73 -6.17
CA HIS A 79 11.04 12.85 -5.65
C HIS A 79 10.04 12.33 -6.71
N LEU A 80 10.39 11.25 -7.41
CA LEU A 80 9.53 10.70 -8.45
C LEU A 80 8.46 9.81 -7.81
N SER A 81 7.22 10.29 -7.79
CA SER A 81 6.06 9.47 -7.48
C SER A 81 5.92 8.41 -8.58
N VAL A 82 6.18 7.15 -8.23
CA VAL A 82 6.17 6.03 -9.18
C VAL A 82 4.86 5.25 -9.16
N TRP A 83 4.07 5.40 -8.09
CA TRP A 83 2.75 4.78 -7.98
C TRP A 83 1.90 5.50 -6.95
N ARG A 84 0.59 5.44 -7.13
CA ARG A 84 -0.39 5.93 -6.17
C ARG A 84 -1.57 4.96 -6.13
N SER A 85 -2.06 4.71 -4.92
CA SER A 85 -3.25 3.91 -4.70
C SER A 85 -4.48 4.55 -5.34
N LYS A 86 -5.35 3.75 -5.94
CA LYS A 86 -6.56 4.25 -6.62
C LYS A 86 -7.79 4.31 -5.70
N LEU A 87 -7.55 4.37 -4.39
CA LEU A 87 -8.58 4.20 -3.38
C LEU A 87 -9.56 5.37 -3.31
N ASP A 88 -9.09 6.59 -3.59
CA ASP A 88 -9.92 7.81 -3.56
C ASP A 88 -11.09 7.73 -4.57
N GLU A 89 -10.90 7.08 -5.72
CA GLU A 89 -11.96 6.85 -6.72
C GLU A 89 -12.99 5.80 -6.25
N SER A 90 -12.55 4.82 -5.46
CA SER A 90 -13.38 3.68 -5.06
C SER A 90 -14.26 3.93 -3.83
N VAL A 91 -13.83 4.80 -2.91
CA VAL A 91 -14.52 5.06 -1.63
C VAL A 91 -15.43 6.31 -1.70
N GLY A 92 -15.20 7.20 -2.67
CA GLY A 92 -16.00 8.42 -2.84
C GLY A 92 -15.87 9.42 -1.67
N LYS A 93 -14.84 9.28 -0.85
CA LYS A 93 -14.54 10.13 0.33
C LYS A 93 -13.05 10.41 0.39
N SER A 94 -12.67 11.60 0.84
CA SER A 94 -11.27 11.94 1.09
C SER A 94 -10.73 11.12 2.26
N VAL A 95 -9.55 10.52 2.09
CA VAL A 95 -8.82 9.81 3.14
C VAL A 95 -7.47 10.47 3.41
N PRO A 96 -6.84 10.24 4.58
CA PRO A 96 -5.46 10.66 4.81
C PRO A 96 -4.50 10.11 3.74
N GLY A 97 -3.54 10.94 3.33
CA GLY A 97 -2.49 10.55 2.40
C GLY A 97 -1.21 10.16 3.13
N LEU A 98 -0.54 9.09 2.66
CA LEU A 98 0.76 8.65 3.14
C LEU A 98 1.74 8.51 1.98
N VAL A 99 2.98 8.99 2.17
CA VAL A 99 4.07 8.74 1.23
C VAL A 99 4.95 7.60 1.72
N LEU A 100 5.06 6.54 0.92
CA LEU A 100 6.01 5.45 1.14
C LEU A 100 7.27 5.70 0.31
N ALA A 101 8.35 6.05 0.97
CA ALA A 101 9.66 6.15 0.37
C ALA A 101 10.23 4.76 0.10
N ILE A 102 10.62 4.49 -1.15
CA ILE A 102 11.31 3.26 -1.58
C ILE A 102 12.68 3.57 -2.20
#